data_AF-A0A2G9T7X0-F1
#
_entry.id   AF-A0A2G9T7X0-F1
#
_cell.length_a   1.000
_cell.length_b   1.000
_cell.length_c   1.000
_cell.angle_alpha   90.00
_cell.angle_beta   90.00
_cell.angle_gamma   90.00
#
_symmetry.space_group_name_H-M   'P 1'
#
loop_
_entity.id
_entity.type
_entity.pdbx_description
1 polymer ?
#
loop_
_entity_poly.entity_id
_entity_poly.type
_entity_poly.pdbx_seq_one_letter_code
_entity_poly.pdbx_strand_id
1 'polypeptide(L)'
;MYWRKYDSENPPIFDESTAQRHHKDNDPYELREKFYQYGIKPEWMQVHRIINHMQYGKTQFDYLVKWKELAYEQATWERDDMDIAYYEDAINKYWIHREKMLGEPIPKHIAKKIAAQREKKGLPPLESVDEQLSKKKKRDKPLTDIRKKYEAQPDYITETGGTLHPYQLEGINWLRHCWSNGTDAILADEMDFYVVTYVGDRDSRMVIREHEFSFVEGAVK
;
A
#
# COMPACT_ATOMS: atom_id res chain seq x y z
N MET A 1 23.11 27.83 3.10
CA MET A 1 23.90 27.43 4.29
C MET A 1 23.05 27.64 5.53
N TYR A 2 22.92 26.59 6.35
CA TYR A 2 22.02 26.52 7.50
C TYR A 2 22.26 27.63 8.54
N TRP A 3 23.51 27.91 8.90
CA TRP A 3 23.93 28.93 9.88
C TRP A 3 23.63 30.39 9.49
N ARG A 4 23.18 30.65 8.26
CA ARG A 4 22.70 31.99 7.86
C ARG A 4 21.19 32.17 8.09
N LYS A 5 20.47 31.08 8.35
CA LYS A 5 19.01 31.06 8.49
C LYS A 5 18.56 30.80 9.93
N TYR A 6 19.41 30.16 10.73
CA TYR A 6 19.10 29.76 12.09
C TYR A 6 20.10 30.37 13.06
N ASP A 7 19.60 30.76 14.22
CA ASP A 7 20.40 31.21 15.35
C ASP A 7 21.27 30.05 15.87
N SER A 8 22.56 30.29 16.05
CA SER A 8 23.50 29.30 16.58
C SER A 8 23.48 29.20 18.11
N GLU A 9 22.96 30.21 18.80
CA GLU A 9 22.94 30.27 20.26
C GLU A 9 21.70 29.59 20.86
N ASN A 10 20.61 29.54 20.10
CA ASN A 10 19.35 28.94 20.53
C ASN A 10 19.00 27.72 19.67
N PRO A 11 18.79 26.53 20.27
CA PRO A 11 18.37 25.37 19.51
C PRO A 11 17.00 25.62 18.85
N PRO A 12 16.79 25.14 17.62
CA PRO A 12 15.51 25.32 16.95
C PRO A 12 14.41 24.59 17.71
N ILE A 13 13.29 25.28 17.94
CA ILE A 13 12.09 24.69 18.52
C ILE A 13 11.29 24.05 17.38
N PHE A 14 11.05 22.75 17.46
CA PHE A 14 10.21 22.03 16.51
C PHE A 14 8.75 22.04 17.00
N ASP A 15 7.80 22.06 16.06
CA ASP A 15 6.38 22.14 16.39
C ASP A 15 5.91 20.89 17.15
N GLU A 16 5.58 21.09 18.42
CA GLU A 16 5.05 20.06 19.34
C GLU A 16 3.77 19.39 18.82
N SER A 17 3.05 19.99 17.87
CA SER A 17 1.83 19.41 17.29
C SER A 17 2.06 18.08 16.58
N THR A 18 3.26 17.87 16.01
CA THR A 18 3.70 16.58 15.46
C THR A 18 4.03 15.54 16.55
N ALA A 19 4.43 16.00 17.73
CA ALA A 19 4.83 15.17 18.87
C ALA A 19 3.69 14.85 19.84
N GLN A 20 2.61 15.64 19.85
CA GLN A 20 1.49 15.52 20.80
C GLN A 20 0.41 14.51 20.35
N ARG A 21 0.18 14.31 19.04
CA ARG A 21 -0.90 13.43 18.55
C ARG A 21 -0.60 11.93 18.67
N HIS A 22 0.66 11.55 18.89
CA HIS A 22 1.11 10.16 19.00
C HIS A 22 1.39 9.72 20.44
N HIS A 23 0.80 10.36 21.45
CA HIS A 23 0.75 9.84 22.83
C HIS A 23 -0.27 8.69 22.94
N LYS A 24 0.00 7.55 22.30
CA LYS A 24 -0.63 6.29 22.68
C LYS A 24 0.45 5.44 23.34
N ASP A 25 0.14 4.93 24.52
CA ASP A 25 0.97 4.19 25.49
C ASP A 25 1.56 2.86 24.97
N ASN A 26 1.83 2.74 23.68
CA ASN A 26 2.34 1.55 23.03
C ASN A 26 3.18 1.93 21.79
N ASP A 27 4.30 2.63 22.02
CA ASP A 27 5.37 2.84 21.03
C ASP A 27 6.48 1.82 21.28
N PRO A 28 6.37 0.57 20.77
CA PRO A 28 7.36 -0.48 21.02
C PRO A 28 8.75 -0.16 20.45
N TYR A 29 8.86 0.87 19.63
CA TYR A 29 10.10 1.27 18.94
C TYR A 29 10.72 2.57 19.50
N GLU A 30 10.02 3.25 20.42
CA GLU A 30 10.43 4.52 21.03
C GLU A 30 10.80 5.60 19.98
N LEU A 31 10.06 5.63 18.86
CA LEU A 31 10.35 6.49 17.72
C LEU A 31 10.20 7.98 18.09
N ARG A 32 9.37 8.29 19.10
CA ARG A 32 9.20 9.67 19.57
C ARG A 32 10.49 10.25 20.12
N GLU A 33 11.12 9.53 21.04
CA GLU A 33 12.36 9.98 21.69
C GLU A 33 13.54 9.90 20.74
N LYS A 34 13.59 8.88 19.87
CA LYS A 34 14.71 8.73 18.93
C LYS A 34 14.66 9.72 17.77
N PHE A 35 13.46 10.06 17.28
CA PHE A 35 13.32 10.78 16.00
C PHE A 35 12.35 11.96 16.07
N TYR A 36 11.13 11.78 16.56
CA TYR A 36 10.07 12.80 16.38
C TYR A 36 10.36 14.10 17.14
N GLN A 37 11.04 14.02 18.30
CA GLN A 37 11.44 15.21 19.06
C GLN A 37 12.38 16.16 18.28
N TYR A 38 13.04 15.68 17.23
CA TYR A 38 13.93 16.47 16.37
C TYR A 38 13.23 17.01 15.11
N GLY A 39 11.89 16.97 15.07
CA GLY A 39 11.08 17.48 13.96
C GLY A 39 10.92 16.52 12.78
N ILE A 40 11.30 15.24 12.95
CA ILE A 40 11.01 14.19 11.96
C ILE A 40 9.53 13.82 12.05
N LYS A 41 8.80 13.93 10.94
CA LYS A 41 7.39 13.55 10.92
C LYS A 41 7.22 12.03 11.07
N PRO A 42 6.29 11.55 11.92
CA PRO A 42 6.01 10.13 12.10
C PRO A 42 5.69 9.38 10.80
N GLU A 43 5.01 10.04 9.87
CA GLU A 43 4.61 9.46 8.59
C GLU A 43 5.84 9.09 7.74
N TRP A 44 6.92 9.87 7.80
CA TRP A 44 8.14 9.63 7.02
C TRP A 44 8.88 8.35 7.44
N MET A 45 8.66 7.89 8.67
CA MET A 45 9.23 6.65 9.21
C MET A 45 8.32 5.44 9.00
N GLN A 46 7.16 5.62 8.36
CA GLN A 46 6.21 4.55 8.09
C GLN A 46 6.30 4.10 6.64
N VAL A 47 6.31 2.77 6.46
CA VAL A 47 6.23 2.16 5.13
C VAL A 47 4.87 2.47 4.51
N HIS A 48 4.88 3.09 3.33
CA HIS A 48 3.70 3.24 2.47
C HIS A 48 3.47 1.96 1.66
N ARG A 49 4.51 1.47 0.96
CA ARG A 49 4.50 0.21 0.22
C ARG A 49 5.91 -0.23 -0.15
N ILE A 50 6.06 -1.50 -0.49
CA ILE A 50 7.27 -2.02 -1.12
C ILE A 50 7.03 -2.03 -2.63
N ILE A 51 7.98 -1.44 -3.36
CA ILE A 51 7.89 -1.27 -4.80
C ILE A 51 8.58 -2.44 -5.51
N ASN A 52 9.78 -2.79 -5.08
CA ASN A 52 10.60 -3.82 -5.72
C ASN A 52 11.43 -4.62 -4.70
N HIS A 53 12.06 -5.70 -5.15
CA HIS A 53 13.00 -6.48 -4.35
C HIS A 53 14.26 -6.83 -5.16
N MET A 54 15.37 -7.00 -4.47
CA MET A 54 16.62 -7.51 -5.00
C MET A 54 17.03 -8.73 -4.18
N GLN A 55 17.44 -9.80 -4.85
CA GLN A 55 17.80 -11.05 -4.20
C GLN A 55 19.30 -11.32 -4.38
N TYR A 56 20.05 -11.29 -3.27
CA TYR A 56 21.49 -11.56 -3.28
C TYR A 56 21.83 -13.02 -2.95
N GLY A 57 20.90 -13.76 -2.33
CA GLY A 57 21.08 -15.16 -1.93
C GLY A 57 19.76 -15.93 -1.85
N LYS A 58 19.76 -17.12 -1.26
CA LYS A 58 18.54 -17.95 -1.18
C LYS A 58 17.43 -17.34 -0.33
N THR A 59 17.80 -16.60 0.72
CA THR A 59 16.87 -16.09 1.73
C THR A 59 17.13 -14.63 2.10
N GLN A 60 18.03 -13.95 1.39
CA GLN A 60 18.39 -12.57 1.68
C GLN A 60 17.80 -11.68 0.59
N PHE A 61 16.95 -10.75 1.03
CA PHE A 61 16.23 -9.81 0.17
C PHE A 61 16.46 -8.39 0.66
N ASP A 62 16.71 -7.49 -0.30
CA ASP A 62 16.61 -6.06 -0.08
C ASP A 62 15.34 -5.59 -0.79
N TYR A 63 14.55 -4.74 -0.14
CA TYR A 63 13.31 -4.22 -0.69
C TYR A 63 13.41 -2.72 -0.91
N LEU A 64 12.90 -2.25 -2.05
CA LEU A 64 12.77 -0.83 -2.31
C LEU A 64 11.50 -0.31 -1.62
N VAL A 65 11.70 0.45 -0.55
CA VAL A 65 10.64 0.94 0.34
C VAL A 65 10.22 2.34 -0.05
N LYS A 66 8.92 2.51 -0.33
CA LYS A 66 8.28 3.82 -0.41
C LYS A 66 7.82 4.24 0.99
N TRP A 67 8.31 5.38 1.46
CA TRP A 67 7.88 6.00 2.72
C TRP A 67 6.60 6.84 2.55
N LYS A 68 5.76 6.96 3.59
CA LYS A 68 4.55 7.81 3.54
C LYS A 68 4.93 9.30 3.53
N GLU A 69 4.13 10.10 2.84
CA GLU A 69 4.30 11.55 2.64
C GLU A 69 5.62 12.03 2.01
N LEU A 70 6.57 11.14 1.76
CA LEU A 70 7.79 11.43 1.02
C LEU A 70 7.55 11.28 -0.49
N ALA A 71 8.45 11.80 -1.31
CA ALA A 71 8.39 11.60 -2.76
C ALA A 71 8.93 10.21 -3.15
N TYR A 72 8.77 9.82 -4.42
CA TYR A 72 9.29 8.53 -4.90
C TYR A 72 10.82 8.52 -5.03
N GLU A 73 11.45 9.67 -5.27
CA GLU A 73 12.92 9.82 -5.28
C GLU A 73 13.57 9.46 -3.93
N GLN A 74 12.80 9.56 -2.84
CA GLN A 74 13.25 9.28 -1.48
C GLN A 74 13.03 7.82 -1.08
N ALA A 75 12.62 6.95 -2.02
CA ALA A 75 12.54 5.53 -1.77
C ALA A 75 13.95 4.94 -1.55
N THR A 76 14.09 4.09 -0.54
CA THR A 76 15.38 3.52 -0.14
C THR A 76 15.35 2.00 -0.17
N TRP A 77 16.51 1.39 -0.42
CA TRP A 77 16.66 -0.06 -0.35
C TRP A 77 16.95 -0.47 1.10
N GLU A 78 16.08 -1.30 1.67
CA GLU A 78 16.16 -1.76 3.05
C GLU A 78 16.25 -3.30 3.09
N ARG A 79 17.11 -3.83 3.97
CA ARG A 79 17.23 -5.28 4.15
C ARG A 79 15.98 -5.86 4.81
N ASP A 80 15.70 -7.13 4.56
CA ASP A 80 14.55 -7.85 5.10
C ASP A 80 14.57 -8.08 6.62
N ASP A 81 15.74 -7.95 7.25
CA ASP A 81 15.96 -8.10 8.69
C ASP A 81 15.96 -6.76 9.47
N MET A 82 15.70 -5.64 8.79
CA MET A 82 15.64 -4.32 9.43
C MET A 82 14.43 -4.18 10.35
N ASP A 83 14.66 -3.58 11.52
CA ASP A 83 13.63 -3.31 12.51
C ASP A 83 12.83 -2.04 12.16
N ILE A 84 11.95 -2.17 11.16
CA ILE A 84 11.09 -1.10 10.67
C ILE A 84 9.64 -1.40 11.07
N ALA A 85 8.94 -0.39 11.59
CA ALA A 85 7.56 -0.53 12.03
C ALA A 85 6.64 -1.03 10.90
N TYR A 86 5.89 -2.11 11.16
CA TYR A 86 4.95 -2.74 10.22
C TYR A 86 5.56 -3.22 8.90
N TYR A 87 6.88 -3.42 8.85
CA TYR A 87 7.58 -3.79 7.64
C TYR A 87 7.26 -5.20 7.16
N GLU A 88 7.15 -6.17 8.08
CA GLU A 88 6.76 -7.54 7.74
C GLU A 88 5.38 -7.59 7.06
N ASP A 89 4.43 -6.76 7.50
CA ASP A 89 3.10 -6.64 6.89
C ASP A 89 3.19 -6.12 5.45
N ALA A 90 4.09 -5.18 5.19
CA ALA A 90 4.33 -4.64 3.86
C ALA A 90 4.97 -5.69 2.92
N ILE A 91 5.95 -6.45 3.42
CA ILE A 91 6.58 -7.57 2.69
C ILE A 91 5.53 -8.62 2.31
N ASN A 92 4.68 -9.00 3.28
CA ASN A 92 3.61 -9.97 3.04
C ASN A 92 2.64 -9.49 1.96
N LYS A 93 2.20 -8.22 2.01
CA LYS A 93 1.34 -7.62 0.99
C LYS A 93 1.98 -7.59 -0.39
N TYR A 94 3.27 -7.24 -0.46
CA TYR A 94 4.04 -7.22 -1.70
C TYR A 94 4.08 -8.59 -2.38
N TRP A 95 4.44 -9.64 -1.65
CA TRP A 95 4.53 -10.98 -2.22
C TRP A 95 3.17 -11.56 -2.62
N ILE A 96 2.12 -11.32 -1.83
CA ILE A 96 0.74 -11.70 -2.20
C ILE A 96 0.32 -11.00 -3.50
N HIS A 97 0.63 -9.71 -3.64
CA HIS A 97 0.33 -8.95 -4.85
C HIS A 97 1.10 -9.50 -6.06
N ARG A 98 2.40 -9.76 -5.89
CA ARG A 98 3.29 -10.26 -6.94
C ARG A 98 2.88 -11.65 -7.42
N GLU A 99 2.58 -12.57 -6.50
CA GLU A 99 2.05 -13.90 -6.81
C GLU A 99 0.72 -13.80 -7.57
N LYS A 100 -0.18 -12.89 -7.18
CA LYS A 100 -1.46 -12.69 -7.88
C LYS A 100 -1.31 -12.15 -9.30
N MET A 101 -0.31 -11.31 -9.56
CA MET A 101 -0.10 -10.68 -10.86
C MET A 101 0.74 -11.55 -11.81
N LEU A 102 1.77 -12.22 -11.31
CA LEU A 102 2.73 -13.00 -12.11
C LEU A 102 2.52 -14.51 -12.03
N GLY A 103 1.82 -15.00 -11.01
CA GLY A 103 1.73 -16.43 -10.71
C GLY A 103 3.03 -17.03 -10.16
N GLU A 104 4.02 -16.19 -9.81
CA GLU A 104 5.28 -16.66 -9.25
C GLU A 104 5.10 -17.10 -7.79
N PRO A 105 5.69 -18.24 -7.39
CA PRO A 105 5.50 -18.78 -6.05
C PRO A 105 6.17 -17.90 -5.00
N ILE A 106 5.46 -17.65 -3.90
CA ILE A 106 6.03 -16.91 -2.76
C ILE A 106 7.20 -17.70 -2.15
N PRO A 107 8.33 -17.04 -1.81
CA PRO A 107 9.44 -17.69 -1.10
C PRO A 107 8.97 -18.38 0.19
N LYS A 108 9.41 -19.63 0.40
CA LYS A 108 8.90 -20.51 1.49
C LYS A 108 8.92 -19.86 2.88
N HIS A 109 9.98 -19.13 3.20
CA HIS A 109 10.11 -18.47 4.50
C HIS A 109 9.09 -17.35 4.69
N ILE A 110 8.75 -16.61 3.63
CA ILE A 110 7.72 -15.56 3.63
C ILE A 110 6.33 -16.19 3.67
N ALA A 111 6.08 -17.24 2.89
CA ALA A 111 4.81 -17.97 2.94
C ALA A 111 4.49 -18.48 4.35
N LYS A 112 5.50 -18.96 5.09
CA LYS A 112 5.36 -19.35 6.49
C LYS A 112 5.00 -18.16 7.40
N LYS A 113 5.64 -17.00 7.21
CA LYS A 113 5.31 -15.76 7.95
C LYS A 113 3.87 -15.31 7.66
N ILE A 114 3.45 -15.32 6.39
CA ILE A 114 2.08 -14.99 5.98
C ILE A 114 1.07 -15.92 6.66
N ALA A 115 1.31 -17.24 6.63
CA ALA A 115 0.41 -18.22 7.25
C ALA A 115 0.27 -17.97 8.76
N ALA A 116 1.39 -17.80 9.47
CA ALA A 116 1.38 -17.50 10.90
C ALA A 116 0.66 -16.18 11.23
N GLN A 117 0.81 -15.15 10.39
CA GLN A 117 0.14 -13.88 10.59
C GLN A 117 -1.38 -13.98 10.36
N ARG A 118 -1.81 -14.73 9.34
CA ARG A 118 -3.23 -14.95 9.06
C ARG A 118 -3.91 -15.77 10.15
N GLU A 119 -3.22 -16.79 10.67
CA GLU A 119 -3.68 -17.58 11.82
C GLU A 119 -3.89 -16.70 13.06
N LYS A 120 -2.94 -15.82 13.39
CA LYS A 120 -3.09 -14.83 14.48
C LYS A 120 -4.29 -13.89 14.27
N LYS A 121 -4.63 -13.58 13.03
CA LYS A 121 -5.78 -12.75 12.65
C LYS A 121 -7.09 -13.55 12.50
N GLY A 122 -7.06 -14.87 12.70
CA GLY A 122 -8.22 -15.75 12.51
C GLY A 122 -8.70 -15.86 11.05
N LEU A 123 -7.85 -15.49 10.09
CA LEU A 123 -8.18 -15.52 8.66
C LEU A 123 -7.90 -16.90 8.07
N PRO A 124 -8.68 -17.36 7.08
CA PRO A 124 -8.43 -18.63 6.41
C PRO A 124 -7.08 -18.63 5.69
N PRO A 125 -6.48 -19.81 5.43
CA PRO A 125 -5.28 -19.94 4.62
C PRO A 125 -5.41 -19.22 3.27
N LEU A 126 -4.30 -18.70 2.75
CA LEU A 126 -4.30 -18.07 1.43
C LEU A 126 -4.59 -19.14 0.38
N GLU A 127 -5.62 -18.92 -0.45
CA GLU A 127 -5.90 -19.81 -1.58
C GLU A 127 -4.74 -19.77 -2.56
N SER A 128 -4.27 -20.94 -3.00
CA SER A 128 -3.21 -21.04 -4.00
C SER A 128 -3.62 -20.38 -5.32
N VAL A 129 -2.65 -19.88 -6.09
CA VAL A 129 -2.92 -19.32 -7.43
C VAL A 129 -3.64 -20.33 -8.32
N ASP A 130 -3.28 -21.61 -8.23
CA ASP A 130 -3.92 -22.67 -9.00
C ASP A 130 -5.40 -22.87 -8.63
N GLU A 131 -5.73 -22.82 -7.34
CA GLU A 131 -7.12 -22.84 -6.87
C GLU A 131 -7.89 -21.61 -7.37
N GLN A 132 -7.29 -20.42 -7.29
CA GLN A 132 -7.92 -19.18 -7.77
C GLN A 132 -8.13 -19.18 -9.29
N LEU A 133 -7.12 -19.58 -10.06
CA LEU A 133 -7.18 -19.71 -11.51
C LEU A 133 -8.16 -20.80 -11.93
N SER A 134 -8.24 -21.92 -11.22
CA SER A 134 -9.23 -22.97 -11.50
C SER A 134 -10.66 -22.46 -11.25
N LYS A 135 -10.89 -21.69 -10.18
CA LYS A 135 -12.17 -21.02 -9.91
C LYS A 135 -12.49 -19.96 -10.97
N LYS A 136 -11.49 -19.22 -11.45
CA LYS A 136 -11.65 -18.21 -12.51
C LYS A 136 -11.94 -18.84 -13.87
N LYS A 137 -11.24 -19.92 -14.24
CA LYS A 137 -11.47 -20.70 -15.47
C LYS A 137 -12.83 -21.39 -15.47
N LYS A 138 -13.34 -21.81 -14.30
CA LYS A 138 -14.70 -22.35 -14.15
C LYS A 138 -15.81 -21.29 -14.25
N ARG A 139 -15.49 -20.01 -14.21
CA ARG A 139 -16.45 -18.91 -14.31
C ARG A 139 -16.57 -18.45 -15.76
N ASP A 140 -17.40 -19.14 -16.55
CA ASP A 140 -17.74 -18.76 -17.93
C ASP A 140 -18.64 -17.51 -18.01
N LYS A 141 -19.22 -17.06 -16.89
CA LYS A 141 -20.10 -15.90 -16.82
C LYS A 141 -19.56 -14.86 -15.83
N PRO A 142 -19.74 -13.56 -16.11
CA PRO A 142 -19.41 -12.51 -15.14
C PRO A 142 -20.16 -12.78 -13.82
N LEU A 143 -19.45 -12.63 -12.70
CA LEU A 143 -19.94 -13.01 -11.37
C LEU A 143 -21.20 -12.24 -10.95
N THR A 144 -21.37 -11.02 -11.46
CA THR A 144 -22.54 -10.19 -11.20
C THR A 144 -23.06 -9.60 -12.51
N ASP A 145 -24.38 -9.60 -12.67
CA ASP A 145 -25.01 -8.89 -13.78
C ASP A 145 -24.87 -7.39 -13.55
N ILE A 146 -24.22 -6.74 -14.50
CA ILE A 146 -23.90 -5.31 -14.49
C ILE A 146 -25.18 -4.48 -14.55
N ARG A 147 -26.21 -4.97 -15.24
CA ARG A 147 -27.50 -4.29 -15.38
C ARG A 147 -28.37 -4.42 -14.13
N LYS A 148 -28.05 -5.37 -13.24
CA LYS A 148 -28.78 -5.57 -12.00
C LYS A 148 -28.33 -4.56 -10.94
N LYS A 149 -29.26 -3.71 -10.49
CA LYS A 149 -29.07 -2.77 -9.40
C LYS A 149 -28.71 -3.49 -8.09
N TYR A 150 -27.81 -2.90 -7.30
CA TYR A 150 -27.58 -3.31 -5.93
C TYR A 150 -28.65 -2.71 -5.02
N GLU A 151 -29.45 -3.57 -4.38
CA GLU A 151 -30.42 -3.18 -3.35
C GLU A 151 -29.77 -3.07 -1.96
N ALA A 152 -28.67 -3.79 -1.74
CA ALA A 152 -27.89 -3.77 -0.52
C ALA A 152 -26.41 -3.59 -0.86
N GLN A 153 -25.63 -3.10 0.11
CA GLN A 153 -24.18 -2.95 -0.08
C GLN A 153 -23.53 -4.32 -0.39
N PRO A 154 -22.58 -4.37 -1.34
CA PRO A 154 -21.88 -5.62 -1.64
C PRO A 154 -21.05 -6.14 -0.47
N ASP A 155 -20.90 -7.46 -0.38
CA ASP A 155 -20.18 -8.15 0.71
C ASP A 155 -18.73 -7.67 0.85
N TYR A 156 -18.05 -7.42 -0.26
CA TYR A 156 -16.67 -6.95 -0.27
C TYR A 156 -16.47 -5.56 0.37
N ILE A 157 -17.53 -4.77 0.53
CA ILE A 157 -17.48 -3.50 1.28
C ILE A 157 -17.69 -3.77 2.76
N THR A 158 -18.67 -4.61 3.10
CA THR A 158 -18.94 -5.01 4.49
C THR A 158 -17.71 -5.65 5.15
N GLU A 159 -16.95 -6.45 4.40
CA GLU A 159 -15.68 -7.06 4.86
C GLU A 159 -14.61 -6.03 5.26
N THR A 160 -14.66 -4.81 4.71
CA THR A 160 -13.72 -3.73 5.09
C THR A 160 -14.10 -3.05 6.41
N GLY A 161 -15.26 -3.39 7.00
CA GLY A 161 -15.82 -2.73 8.18
C GLY A 161 -16.47 -1.38 7.87
N GLY A 162 -16.55 -0.99 6.59
CA GLY A 162 -17.22 0.22 6.14
C GLY A 162 -18.72 -0.01 5.87
N THR A 163 -19.51 1.05 6.01
CA THR A 163 -20.91 1.09 5.62
C THR A 163 -21.12 2.19 4.58
N LEU A 164 -21.76 1.85 3.46
CA LEU A 164 -22.10 2.85 2.45
C LEU A 164 -23.27 3.69 2.93
N HIS A 165 -23.17 5.00 2.74
CA HIS A 165 -24.33 5.86 2.81
C HIS A 165 -25.31 5.57 1.64
N PRO A 166 -26.62 5.78 1.82
CA PRO A 166 -27.61 5.52 0.78
C PRO A 166 -27.30 6.20 -0.56
N TYR A 167 -26.85 7.46 -0.53
CA TYR A 167 -26.50 8.21 -1.74
C TYR A 167 -25.26 7.64 -2.46
N GLN A 168 -24.33 7.02 -1.74
CA GLN A 168 -23.16 6.36 -2.33
C GLN A 168 -23.57 5.09 -3.09
N LEU A 169 -24.52 4.33 -2.53
CA LEU A 169 -25.08 3.15 -3.20
C LEU A 169 -25.86 3.55 -4.47
N GLU A 170 -26.61 4.65 -4.43
CA GLU A 170 -27.26 5.23 -5.61
C GLU A 170 -26.24 5.68 -6.66
N GLY A 171 -25.17 6.37 -6.24
CA GLY A 171 -24.07 6.77 -7.12
C GLY A 171 -23.39 5.58 -7.80
N ILE A 172 -23.09 4.51 -7.07
CA ILE A 172 -22.55 3.25 -7.63
C ILE A 172 -23.51 2.66 -8.66
N ASN A 173 -24.80 2.60 -8.34
CA ASN A 173 -25.80 2.07 -9.26
C ASN A 173 -25.92 2.91 -10.54
N TRP A 174 -25.85 4.24 -10.43
CA TRP A 174 -25.83 5.14 -11.56
C TRP A 174 -24.61 4.93 -12.46
N LEU A 175 -23.42 4.80 -11.87
CA LEU A 175 -22.19 4.51 -12.63
C LEU A 175 -22.25 3.16 -13.35
N ARG A 176 -22.76 2.13 -12.69
CA ARG A 176 -22.96 0.81 -13.30
C ARG A 176 -23.94 0.89 -14.48
N HIS A 177 -24.99 1.70 -14.36
CA HIS A 177 -25.93 1.96 -15.45
C HIS A 177 -25.26 2.67 -16.63
N CYS A 178 -24.55 3.79 -16.40
CA CYS A 178 -23.79 4.51 -17.42
C CYS A 178 -22.81 3.57 -18.15
N TRP A 179 -22.02 2.80 -17.40
CA TRP A 179 -21.08 1.84 -17.96
C TRP A 179 -21.77 0.74 -18.77
N SER A 180 -22.92 0.22 -18.32
CA SER A 180 -23.70 -0.79 -19.05
C SER A 180 -24.26 -0.31 -20.39
N ASN A 181 -24.42 1.01 -20.55
CA ASN A 181 -24.93 1.66 -21.75
C ASN A 181 -23.81 2.24 -22.63
N GLY A 182 -22.55 2.14 -22.20
CA GLY A 182 -21.41 2.76 -22.88
C GLY A 182 -21.46 4.29 -22.84
N THR A 183 -22.10 4.87 -21.82
CA THR A 183 -22.14 6.32 -21.60
C THR A 183 -21.06 6.70 -20.61
N ASP A 184 -20.19 7.64 -21.00
CA ASP A 184 -19.17 8.19 -20.12
C ASP A 184 -19.82 9.01 -18.99
N ALA A 185 -19.32 8.83 -17.77
CA ALA A 185 -19.81 9.51 -16.58
C ALA A 185 -18.67 10.22 -15.87
N ILE A 186 -18.94 11.43 -15.36
CA ILE A 186 -17.99 12.22 -14.58
C ILE A 186 -18.49 12.25 -13.13
N LEU A 187 -17.66 11.77 -12.20
CA LEU A 187 -17.82 12.02 -10.77
C LEU A 187 -16.86 13.14 -10.39
N ALA A 188 -17.40 14.19 -9.80
CA ALA A 188 -16.60 15.24 -9.20
C ALA A 188 -16.66 15.04 -7.68
N ASP A 189 -15.72 14.26 -7.14
CA ASP A 189 -15.54 14.07 -5.70
C ASP A 189 -14.04 13.99 -5.35
N GLU A 190 -13.66 14.45 -4.17
CA GLU A 190 -12.28 14.42 -3.67
C GLU A 190 -12.05 13.09 -2.95
N MET A 191 -11.29 12.18 -3.57
CA MET A 191 -10.96 10.89 -2.97
C MET A 191 -9.47 10.60 -3.09
N ASP A 192 -8.83 10.30 -1.97
CA ASP A 192 -7.48 9.75 -1.94
C ASP A 192 -7.53 8.24 -2.17
N PHE A 193 -7.00 7.79 -3.30
CA PHE A 193 -6.95 6.37 -3.66
C PHE A 193 -5.60 5.74 -3.33
N TYR A 194 -5.61 4.48 -2.88
CA TYR A 194 -4.39 3.66 -2.73
C TYR A 194 -3.87 3.14 -4.09
N VAL A 195 -3.84 4.00 -5.09
CA VAL A 195 -3.42 3.74 -6.47
C VAL A 195 -2.02 4.33 -6.68
N VAL A 196 -1.26 3.82 -7.64
CA VAL A 196 0.01 4.43 -8.04
C VAL A 196 -0.28 5.84 -8.55
N THR A 197 0.13 6.86 -7.80
CA THR A 197 -0.01 8.26 -8.17
C THR A 197 1.19 8.69 -9.01
N TYR A 198 0.98 8.87 -10.32
CA TYR A 198 2.04 9.30 -11.24
C TYR A 198 2.30 10.81 -11.15
N VAL A 199 2.86 11.24 -10.01
CA VAL A 199 3.13 12.64 -9.69
C VAL A 199 4.55 12.80 -9.15
N GLY A 200 4.99 14.04 -8.96
CA GLY A 200 6.32 14.38 -8.46
C GLY A 200 7.24 14.95 -9.53
N ASP A 201 8.49 15.11 -9.15
CA ASP A 201 9.55 15.67 -9.97
C ASP A 201 10.03 14.67 -11.04
N ARG A 202 11.11 14.99 -11.77
CA ARG A 202 11.62 14.09 -12.82
C ARG A 202 12.10 12.77 -12.22
N ASP A 203 12.78 12.82 -11.09
CA ASP A 203 13.47 11.66 -10.52
C ASP A 203 12.45 10.74 -9.84
N SER A 204 11.46 11.30 -9.13
CA SER A 204 10.31 10.54 -8.63
C SER A 204 9.58 9.79 -9.75
N ARG A 205 9.29 10.45 -10.87
CA ARG A 205 8.62 9.81 -12.01
C ARG A 205 9.48 8.76 -12.71
N MET A 206 10.80 8.86 -12.64
CA MET A 206 11.70 7.82 -13.13
C MET A 206 11.57 6.56 -12.28
N VAL A 207 11.65 6.69 -10.95
CA VAL A 207 11.45 5.56 -10.02
C VAL A 207 10.11 4.87 -10.25
N ILE A 208 9.03 5.65 -10.44
CA ILE A 208 7.70 5.08 -10.71
C ILE A 208 7.69 4.30 -12.05
N ARG A 209 8.25 4.85 -13.13
CA ARG A 209 8.29 4.16 -14.42
C ARG A 209 9.09 2.86 -14.37
N GLU A 210 10.22 2.87 -13.66
CA GLU A 210 11.13 1.73 -13.58
C GLU A 210 10.59 0.60 -12.70
N HIS A 211 9.81 0.92 -11.66
CA HIS A 211 9.47 -0.07 -10.62
C HIS A 211 7.98 -0.30 -10.38
N GLU A 212 7.06 0.58 -10.79
CA GLU A 212 5.62 0.43 -10.49
C GLU A 212 4.78 0.03 -11.72
N PHE A 213 5.27 0.26 -12.95
CA PHE A 213 4.49 0.04 -14.17
C PHE A 213 4.57 -1.39 -14.70
N SER A 214 5.67 -2.09 -14.45
CA SER A 214 5.90 -3.45 -14.92
C SER A 214 6.81 -4.19 -13.94
N PHE A 215 6.52 -5.46 -13.71
CA PHE A 215 7.43 -6.37 -13.00
C PHE A 215 8.59 -6.85 -13.87
N VAL A 216 8.50 -6.68 -15.19
CA VAL A 216 9.55 -7.05 -16.14
C VAL A 216 10.51 -5.88 -16.30
N GLU A 217 11.78 -6.11 -15.97
CA GLU A 217 12.85 -5.12 -16.14
C GLU A 217 12.96 -4.69 -17.62
N GLY A 218 13.08 -3.38 -17.85
CA GLY A 218 13.25 -2.81 -19.19
C GLY A 218 11.97 -2.79 -20.06
N ALA A 219 10.80 -3.14 -19.52
CA ALA A 219 9.54 -3.09 -20.27
C ALA A 219 9.06 -1.67 -20.58
N VAL A 220 9.46 -0.69 -19.76
CA VAL A 220 9.13 0.73 -19.92
C VAL A 220 10.39 1.46 -20.37
N LYS A 221 10.35 2.08 -21.54
CA LYS A 221 11.43 2.91 -22.10
C LYS A 221 11.15 4.39 -21.88
#